data_AF-A0A9D9C354-F1
#
_entry.id   AF-A0A9D9C354-F1
#
_cell.length_a   1.000
_cell.length_b   1.000
_cell.length_c   1.000
_cell.angle_alpha   90.00
_cell.angle_beta   90.00
_cell.angle_gamma   90.00
#
_symmetry.space_group_name_H-M   'P 1'
#
loop_
_entity.id
_entity.type
_entity.pdbx_description
1 polymer ?
#
loop_
_entity_poly.entity_id
_entity_poly.type
_entity_poly.pdbx_seq_one_letter_code
_entity_poly.pdbx_strand_id
1 'polypeptide(L)'
;MNYKVTYIWHDCFVIETDVCLFVFDYWKDTDGKIVDIIDTDKPVYIFVSHQQKDHFISKIFRWASQLSNCPTYIIRFDSARFARHLIQ
;
A
#
# COMPACT_ATOMS: atom_id res chain seq x y z
N MET A 1 -14.92 2.30 18.44
CA MET A 1 -14.15 2.15 17.19
C MET A 1 -12.88 1.43 17.54
N ASN A 2 -12.71 0.20 17.04
CA ASN A 2 -11.46 -0.53 17.21
C ASN A 2 -10.57 -0.22 16.01
N TYR A 3 -9.30 0.08 16.29
CA TYR A 3 -8.29 0.23 15.26
C TYR A 3 -6.99 -0.41 15.74
N LYS A 4 -6.25 -0.99 14.81
CA LYS A 4 -4.93 -1.56 15.06
C LYS A 4 -3.94 -0.89 14.11
N VAL A 5 -2.84 -0.40 14.66
CA VAL A 5 -1.74 0.16 13.88
C VAL A 5 -0.58 -0.82 13.90
N THR A 6 -0.11 -1.21 12.72
CA THR A 6 1.07 -2.05 12.56
C THR A 6 2.16 -1.24 11.87
N TYR A 7 3.26 -0.99 12.57
CA TYR A 7 4.46 -0.42 11.98
C TYR A 7 5.19 -1.49 11.15
N ILE A 8 5.56 -1.15 9.92
CA ILE A 8 6.29 -2.05 9.02
C ILE A 8 7.74 -1.61 8.94
N TRP A 9 7.99 -0.43 8.39
CA TRP A 9 9.35 0.08 8.19
C TRP A 9 9.37 1.57 7.79
N HIS A 10 10.16 2.39 8.47
CA HIS A 10 10.31 3.84 8.24
C HIS A 10 8.95 4.56 8.24
N ASP A 11 8.50 5.08 7.09
CA ASP A 11 7.22 5.80 7.00
C ASP A 11 6.05 4.85 6.72
N CYS A 12 6.32 3.54 6.61
CA CYS A 12 5.31 2.54 6.30
C CYS A 12 4.61 2.01 7.55
N PHE A 13 3.31 2.22 7.61
CA PHE A 13 2.41 1.64 8.60
C PHE A 13 1.09 1.22 7.96
N VAL A 14 0.46 0.22 8.58
CA VAL A 14 -0.87 -0.27 8.23
C VAL A 14 -1.82 0.06 9.35
N ILE A 15 -2.96 0.67 9.01
CA ILE A 15 -4.07 0.89 9.94
C ILE A 15 -5.19 -0.05 9.53
N GLU A 16 -5.51 -1.00 10.41
CA GLU A 16 -6.67 -1.85 10.27
C GLU A 16 -7.83 -1.30 11.09
N THR A 17 -8.99 -1.21 10.47
CA THR A 17 -10.26 -0.89 11.11
C THR A 17 -11.25 -2.03 10.94
N ASP A 18 -12.42 -1.92 11.56
CA ASP A 18 -13.50 -2.89 11.41
C ASP A 18 -13.99 -3.00 9.95
N VAL A 19 -13.84 -1.95 9.14
CA VAL A 19 -14.44 -1.84 7.79
C VAL A 19 -13.45 -1.74 6.63
N CYS A 20 -12.19 -1.36 6.89
CA CYS A 20 -11.19 -1.16 5.83
C CYS A 20 -9.76 -1.15 6.38
N LEU A 21 -8.79 -1.21 5.47
CA LEU A 21 -7.38 -1.08 5.76
C LEU A 21 -6.77 0.10 5.01
N PHE A 22 -5.82 0.76 5.66
CA PHE A 22 -5.02 1.82 5.07
C PHE A 22 -3.54 1.44 5.15
N VAL A 23 -2.83 1.50 4.03
CA VAL A 23 -1.39 1.28 3.92
C VAL A 23 -0.74 2.59 3.51
N PHE A 24 0.27 3.04 4.24
CA PHE A 24 0.97 4.29 3.96
C PHE A 24 2.40 4.02 3.50
N ASP A 25 2.87 4.76 2.49
CA ASP A 25 4.28 4.94 2.11
C ASP A 25 5.13 3.67 2.08
N TYR A 26 4.54 2.58 1.59
CA TYR A 26 5.21 1.30 1.48
C TYR A 26 6.48 1.41 0.62
N TRP A 27 7.61 1.26 1.28
CA TRP A 27 8.89 1.01 0.64
C TRP A 27 9.19 -0.47 0.71
N LYS A 28 9.62 -0.95 1.87
CA LYS A 28 10.20 -2.26 2.04
C LYS A 28 9.47 -3.04 3.12
N ASP A 29 9.29 -4.32 2.85
CA ASP A 29 8.98 -5.31 3.86
C ASP A 29 10.17 -6.24 4.04
N THR A 30 10.85 -6.18 5.19
CA THR A 30 11.95 -7.08 5.51
C THR A 30 11.47 -8.46 5.94
N ASP A 31 10.26 -8.52 6.49
CA ASP A 31 9.70 -9.71 7.13
C ASP A 31 8.72 -10.44 6.20
N GLY A 32 8.29 -9.80 5.11
CA GLY A 32 7.35 -10.34 4.12
C GLY A 32 5.91 -10.46 4.62
N LYS A 33 5.58 -9.85 5.76
CA LYS A 33 4.30 -10.00 6.47
C LYS A 33 3.20 -9.05 5.99
N ILE A 34 3.52 -8.01 5.21
CA ILE A 34 2.53 -7.01 4.84
C ILE A 34 1.41 -7.62 3.99
N VAL A 35 1.74 -8.57 3.11
CA VAL A 35 0.76 -9.26 2.27
C VAL A 35 -0.22 -10.04 3.15
N ASP A 36 0.26 -10.74 4.17
CA ASP A 36 -0.58 -11.47 5.13
C ASP A 36 -1.52 -10.55 5.92
N ILE A 37 -1.17 -9.27 6.08
CA ILE A 37 -2.01 -8.27 6.76
C ILE A 37 -3.07 -7.70 5.82
N ILE A 38 -2.72 -7.47 4.55
CA ILE A 38 -3.57 -6.74 3.60
C ILE A 38 -4.36 -7.65 2.66
N ASP A 39 -4.08 -8.96 2.63
CA ASP A 39 -4.89 -9.94 1.91
C ASP A 39 -6.14 -10.27 2.72
N THR A 40 -7.20 -9.51 2.47
CA THR A 40 -8.46 -9.57 3.19
C THR A 40 -9.62 -9.17 2.28
N ASP A 41 -10.83 -9.55 2.67
CA ASP A 41 -12.06 -9.15 1.98
C ASP A 41 -12.38 -7.66 2.19
N LYS A 42 -11.81 -7.03 3.22
CA LYS A 42 -12.02 -5.60 3.50
C LYS A 42 -11.39 -4.74 2.39
N PRO A 43 -11.99 -3.60 2.03
CA PRO A 43 -11.36 -2.63 1.15
C PRO A 43 -9.99 -2.19 1.67
N VAL A 44 -8.99 -2.21 0.79
CA VAL A 44 -7.61 -1.78 1.08
C VAL A 44 -7.32 -0.50 0.30
N TYR A 45 -6.85 0.53 1.01
CA TYR A 45 -6.42 1.79 0.43
C TYR A 45 -4.92 1.99 0.62
N ILE A 46 -4.21 2.28 -0.46
CA ILE A 46 -2.76 2.45 -0.46
C ILE A 46 -2.44 3.91 -0.73
N PHE A 47 -1.83 4.59 0.22
CA PHE A 47 -1.38 5.98 0.10
C PHE A 47 0.09 6.05 -0.28
N VAL A 48 0.38 6.84 -1.31
CA VAL A 48 1.75 7.17 -1.73
C VAL A 48 1.92 8.69 -1.62
N SER A 49 2.45 9.13 -0.49
CA SER A 49 2.57 10.54 -0.11
C SER A 49 3.78 11.23 -0.75
N HIS A 50 4.86 10.50 -1.01
CA HIS A 50 6.09 11.02 -1.60
C HIS A 50 6.76 10.00 -2.52
N GLN A 51 7.66 10.49 -3.36
CA GLN A 51 8.46 9.62 -4.20
C GLN A 51 9.62 9.01 -3.42
N GLN A 52 9.66 7.68 -3.38
CA GLN A 52 10.88 6.96 -3.07
C GLN A 52 11.62 6.73 -4.38
N LYS A 53 12.92 7.04 -4.42
CA LYS A 53 13.74 7.12 -5.64
C LYS A 53 13.98 5.78 -6.34
N ASP A 54 13.48 4.69 -5.79
CA ASP A 54 13.83 3.33 -6.18
C ASP A 54 12.57 2.60 -6.70
N HIS A 55 12.73 1.52 -7.48
CA HIS A 55 11.69 0.77 -8.23
C HIS A 55 10.49 0.21 -7.41
N PHE A 56 10.25 0.64 -6.18
CA PHE A 56 9.23 0.16 -5.25
C PHE A 56 7.80 0.47 -5.62
N ILE A 57 7.55 1.58 -6.33
CA ILE A 57 6.22 1.88 -6.87
C ILE A 57 5.72 0.72 -7.75
N SER A 58 6.60 0.01 -8.46
CA SER A 58 6.20 -1.15 -9.25
C SER A 58 5.71 -2.35 -8.43
N LYS A 59 6.22 -2.53 -7.20
CA LYS A 59 5.85 -3.66 -6.34
C LYS A 59 4.44 -3.50 -5.78
N ILE A 60 4.08 -2.30 -5.32
CA ILE A 60 2.73 -2.07 -4.77
C ILE A 60 1.65 -2.29 -5.82
N PHE A 61 1.91 -1.98 -7.10
CA PHE A 61 0.94 -2.21 -8.17
C PHE A 61 0.75 -3.69 -8.51
N ARG A 62 1.71 -4.56 -8.21
CA ARG A 62 1.52 -6.01 -8.38
C ARG A 62 0.45 -6.56 -7.45
N TRP A 63 0.19 -5.90 -6.31
CA TRP A 63 -0.86 -6.31 -5.38
C TRP A 63 -2.26 -6.30 -6.00
N ALA A 64 -2.51 -5.47 -7.02
CA ALA A 64 -3.76 -5.51 -7.79
C ALA A 64 -4.04 -6.88 -8.43
N SER A 65 -3.01 -7.70 -8.66
CA SER A 65 -3.12 -9.07 -9.18
C SER A 65 -2.90 -10.17 -8.15
N GLN A 66 -2.40 -9.83 -6.95
CA GLN A 66 -1.98 -10.81 -5.94
C GLN A 66 -2.94 -10.92 -4.76
N LEU A 67 -3.65 -9.84 -4.43
CA LEU A 67 -4.59 -9.81 -3.31
C LEU A 67 -5.97 -10.29 -3.76
N SER A 68 -6.69 -10.89 -2.82
CA SER A 68 -8.07 -11.33 -3.02
C SER A 68 -9.00 -10.17 -3.37
N ASN A 69 -8.76 -8.99 -2.78
CA ASN A 69 -9.47 -7.75 -3.10
C ASN A 69 -8.52 -6.73 -3.74
N CYS A 70 -8.94 -6.15 -4.88
CA CYS A 70 -8.12 -5.19 -5.60
C CYS A 70 -8.01 -3.88 -4.79
N PRO A 71 -6.80 -3.45 -4.41
CA PRO A 71 -6.61 -2.25 -3.60
C PRO A 71 -6.87 -0.97 -4.41
N THR A 72 -7.35 0.05 -3.72
CA THR A 72 -7.47 1.41 -4.25
C THR A 72 -6.21 2.21 -3.96
N TYR A 73 -5.58 2.77 -4.99
CA TYR A 73 -4.36 3.56 -4.85
C TYR A 73 -4.67 5.06 -4.80
N ILE A 74 -4.19 5.74 -3.77
CA ILE A 74 -4.30 7.19 -3.57
C ILE A 74 -2.90 7.77 -3.64
N ILE A 75 -2.56 8.33 -4.79
CA ILE A 75 -1.19 8.72 -5.13
C ILE A 75 -1.11 10.23 -5.29
N ARG A 76 -0.13 10.86 -4.64
CA ARG A 76 0.17 12.29 -4.83
C ARG A 76 0.50 12.58 -6.31
N PHE A 77 0.02 13.71 -6.83
CA PHE A 77 0.08 14.04 -8.25
C PHE A 77 1.50 14.01 -8.86
N ASP A 78 2.50 14.51 -8.13
CA ASP A 78 3.90 14.48 -8.55
C ASP A 78 4.43 13.04 -8.64
N SER A 79 4.14 12.19 -7.65
CA SER A 79 4.46 10.76 -7.66
C SER A 79 3.76 10.00 -8.79
N ALA A 80 2.49 10.33 -9.08
CA ALA A 80 1.72 9.70 -10.15
C ALA A 80 2.35 9.93 -11.54
N ARG A 81 3.01 11.08 -11.76
CA ARG A 81 3.70 11.37 -13.03
C ARG A 81 4.76 10.32 -13.38
N PHE A 82 5.40 9.73 -12.38
CA PHE A 82 6.43 8.71 -12.55
C PHE A 82 5.85 7.31 -12.71
N ALA A 83 4.67 7.06 -12.12
CA ALA A 83 3.93 5.82 -12.25
C ALA A 83 3.12 5.71 -13.56
N ARG A 84 3.11 6.75 -14.41
CA ARG A 84 2.31 6.78 -15.66
C ARG A 84 2.50 5.59 -16.60
N HIS A 85 3.67 4.95 -16.59
CA HIS A 85 3.92 3.78 -17.43
C HIS A 85 3.37 2.47 -16.83
N LEU A 86 2.93 2.50 -15.57
CA LEU A 86 2.35 1.38 -14.83
C LEU A 86 0.83 1.51 -14.67
N ILE A 87 0.30 2.73 -14.79
CA ILE A 87 -1.13 3.06 -14.73
C ILE A 87 -1.60 3.20 -16.19
N GLN A 88 -2.08 2.10 -16.79
CA GLN A 88 -2.73 2.12 -18.12
C GLN A 88 -4.23 2.29 -17.98
#